data_AF-A0A7C1VGH0-F1
#
_entry.id   AF-A0A7C1VGH0-F1
#
_cell.length_a   1.000
_cell.length_b   1.000
_cell.length_c   1.000
_cell.angle_alpha   90.00
_cell.angle_beta   90.00
_cell.angle_gamma   90.00
#
_symmetry.space_group_name_H-M   'P 1'
#
loop_
_entity.id
_entity.type
_entity.pdbx_description
1 polymer ?
#
loop_
_entity_poly.entity_id
_entity_poly.type
_entity_poly.pdbx_seq_one_letter_code
_entity_poly.pdbx_strand_id
1 'polypeptide(L)'
;MKDQLLYNKNPNLCTQCEDRLSYAKRHNKFCSSSCAATFNNKGTRRHGKDPGLCIECGKKLSWSGKKYCNHRCQNDYQYKVYVASWKAGYKTGLMGKYSISKHIKRYLFEKYDSKCIKCGWSKVNKFTNKLPLEIEHIDGDYRNCTESNLILLCPSCHSLTRTYKGANKGHGRLN
;
A
#
# COMPACT_ATOMS: atom_id res chain seq x y z
N MET A 1 32.44 2.36 61.71
CA MET A 1 31.30 1.45 61.96
C MET A 1 29.96 2.18 62.14
N LYS A 2 29.88 3.27 62.92
CA LYS A 2 28.64 4.05 63.11
C LYS A 2 28.01 4.53 61.79
N ASP A 3 28.80 5.03 60.84
CA ASP A 3 28.29 5.52 59.56
C ASP A 3 27.69 4.43 58.67
N GLN A 4 28.28 3.24 58.67
CA GLN A 4 27.75 2.09 57.95
C GLN A 4 26.45 1.58 58.58
N LEU A 5 26.38 1.55 59.91
CA LEU A 5 25.15 1.20 60.64
C LEU A 5 24.03 2.22 60.39
N LEU A 6 24.37 3.51 60.32
CA LEU A 6 23.42 4.58 60.00
C LEU A 6 22.91 4.48 58.56
N TYR A 7 23.81 4.28 57.59
CA TYR A 7 23.45 4.08 56.19
C TYR A 7 22.56 2.85 55.98
N ASN A 8 22.85 1.74 56.67
CA ASN A 8 22.06 0.52 56.52
C ASN A 8 20.58 0.68 56.93
N LYS A 9 20.25 1.69 57.77
CA LYS A 9 18.85 2.02 58.11
C LYS A 9 18.09 2.62 56.92
N ASN A 10 18.78 3.37 56.06
CA ASN A 10 18.19 4.00 54.87
C ASN A 10 19.20 4.04 53.71
N PRO A 11 19.45 2.89 53.05
CA PRO A 11 20.45 2.80 51.98
C PRO A 11 19.92 3.39 50.67
N ASN A 12 20.83 3.91 49.85
CA ASN A 12 20.50 4.34 48.50
C ASN A 12 20.10 3.14 47.63
N LEU A 13 19.20 3.36 46.68
CA LEU A 13 18.68 2.30 45.80
C LEU A 13 19.25 2.42 44.38
N CYS A 14 19.43 1.27 43.73
CA CYS A 14 19.80 1.20 42.32
C CYS A 14 18.68 1.79 41.45
N THR A 15 18.99 2.73 40.57
CA THR A 15 17.97 3.35 39.70
C THR A 15 17.36 2.38 38.66
N GLN A 16 17.95 1.20 38.44
CA GLN A 16 17.47 0.22 37.46
C GLN A 16 16.62 -0.90 38.04
N CYS A 17 17.05 -1.49 39.17
CA CYS A 17 16.39 -2.65 39.77
C CYS A 17 15.84 -2.39 41.16
N GLU A 18 16.01 -1.17 41.68
CA GLU A 18 15.52 -0.72 42.99
C GLU A 18 16.15 -1.46 44.19
N ASP A 19 17.11 -2.36 43.95
CA ASP A 19 17.88 -3.03 45.00
C ASP A 19 18.73 -2.04 45.81
N ARG A 20 18.88 -2.34 47.10
CA ARG A 20 19.72 -1.58 48.04
C ARG A 20 21.18 -1.62 47.63
N LEU A 21 21.82 -0.46 47.54
CA LEU A 21 23.26 -0.34 47.29
C LEU A 21 24.03 -0.63 48.57
N SER A 22 25.07 -1.45 48.46
CA SER A 22 25.98 -1.71 49.57
C SER A 22 26.68 -0.42 50.01
N TYR A 23 27.16 -0.39 51.25
CA TYR A 23 27.89 0.77 51.78
C TYR A 23 29.11 1.17 50.93
N ALA A 24 29.79 0.18 50.31
CA ALA A 24 30.90 0.43 49.39
C ALA A 24 30.46 1.14 48.10
N LYS A 25 29.23 0.92 47.66
CA LYS A 25 28.65 1.51 46.44
C LYS A 25 27.66 2.63 46.74
N ARG A 26 27.65 3.18 47.96
CA ARG A 26 26.65 4.17 48.42
C ARG A 26 26.56 5.44 47.57
N HIS A 27 27.62 5.81 46.85
CA HIS A 27 27.62 6.98 45.96
C HIS A 27 27.31 6.64 44.49
N ASN A 28 27.15 5.36 44.17
CA ASN A 28 26.86 4.93 42.80
C ASN A 28 25.38 5.10 42.48
N LYS A 29 25.06 5.27 41.19
CA LYS A 29 23.69 5.25 40.69
C LYS A 29 23.13 3.84 40.48
N PHE A 30 24.01 2.87 40.27
CA PHE A 30 23.66 1.49 39.90
C PHE A 30 24.39 0.46 40.77
N CYS A 31 23.74 -0.67 41.03
CA CYS A 31 24.34 -1.76 41.80
C CYS A 31 25.44 -2.51 41.02
N SER A 32 25.42 -2.47 39.68
CA SER A 32 26.36 -3.17 38.80
C SER A 32 26.52 -2.47 37.44
N SER A 33 27.59 -2.81 36.72
CA SER A 33 27.80 -2.42 35.32
C SER A 33 26.66 -2.91 34.43
N SER A 34 26.08 -4.08 34.72
CA SER A 34 24.89 -4.60 34.04
C SER A 34 23.67 -3.70 34.26
N CYS A 35 23.40 -3.25 35.49
CA CYS A 35 22.31 -2.31 35.75
C CYS A 35 22.53 -0.96 35.07
N ALA A 36 23.76 -0.45 35.07
CA ALA A 36 24.10 0.77 34.34
C ALA A 36 23.87 0.60 32.83
N ALA A 37 24.30 -0.53 32.26
CA ALA A 37 24.10 -0.83 30.86
C ALA A 37 22.62 -0.95 30.51
N THR A 38 21.82 -1.66 31.30
CA THR A 38 20.38 -1.81 31.03
C THR A 38 19.67 -0.48 31.07
N PHE A 39 19.94 0.36 32.08
CA PHE A 39 19.33 1.67 32.20
C PHE A 39 19.73 2.59 31.05
N ASN A 40 21.03 2.71 30.78
CA ASN A 40 21.55 3.65 29.78
C ASN A 40 21.23 3.22 28.34
N ASN A 41 21.13 1.92 28.07
CA ASN A 41 20.83 1.42 26.72
C ASN A 41 19.32 1.30 26.44
N LYS A 42 18.45 1.53 27.42
CA LYS A 42 17.01 1.44 27.24
C LYS A 42 16.56 2.39 26.12
N GLY A 43 15.89 1.85 25.10
CA GLY A 43 15.43 2.64 23.95
C GLY A 43 16.50 2.97 22.91
N THR A 44 17.77 2.59 23.13
CA THR A 44 18.85 2.83 22.16
C THR A 44 18.85 1.73 21.10
N ARG A 45 18.73 2.11 19.82
CA ARG A 45 18.95 1.20 18.69
C ARG A 45 20.44 1.09 18.40
N ARG A 46 21.06 -0.06 18.72
CA ARG A 46 22.49 -0.31 18.48
C ARG A 46 22.79 -0.62 17.01
N HIS A 47 21.83 -1.20 16.29
CA HIS A 47 21.99 -1.61 14.89
C HIS A 47 20.71 -1.31 14.09
N GLY A 48 20.87 -0.96 12.82
CA GLY A 48 19.79 -0.69 11.87
C GLY A 48 19.45 0.80 11.72
N LYS A 49 18.97 1.17 10.53
CA LYS A 49 18.51 2.54 10.23
C LYS A 49 17.14 2.79 10.85
N ASP A 50 16.85 4.06 11.14
CA ASP A 50 15.51 4.46 11.55
C ASP A 50 14.46 4.09 10.50
N PRO A 51 13.25 3.67 10.92
CA PRO A 51 12.21 3.32 9.96
C PRO A 51 11.79 4.56 9.17
N GLY A 52 11.73 4.41 7.85
CA GLY A 52 11.24 5.47 6.96
C GLY A 52 9.73 5.70 7.08
N LEU A 53 9.22 6.51 6.16
CA LEU A 53 7.80 6.78 6.01
C LEU A 53 7.20 5.93 4.89
N CYS A 54 5.92 5.59 5.01
CA CYS A 54 5.16 4.95 3.94
C CYS A 54 5.13 5.86 2.72
N ILE A 55 5.53 5.34 1.56
CA ILE A 55 5.59 6.12 0.31
C ILE A 55 4.20 6.68 -0.08
N GLU A 56 3.12 5.95 0.22
CA GLU A 56 1.76 6.35 -0.17
C GLU A 56 1.10 7.31 0.84
N CYS A 57 1.24 7.06 2.14
CA CYS A 57 0.45 7.78 3.17
C CYS A 57 1.29 8.52 4.21
N GLY A 58 2.63 8.50 4.11
CA GLY A 58 3.53 9.22 5.01
C GLY A 58 3.62 8.66 6.43
N LYS A 59 2.89 7.61 6.80
CA LYS A 59 2.95 7.02 8.15
C LYS A 59 4.32 6.41 8.45
N LYS A 60 4.81 6.60 9.69
CA LYS A 60 6.05 5.97 10.17
C LYS A 60 5.96 4.45 10.09
N LEU A 61 7.00 3.83 9.57
CA LEU A 61 7.04 2.39 9.36
C LEU A 61 7.59 1.64 10.57
N SER A 62 7.34 0.33 10.60
CA SER A 62 7.79 -0.54 11.68
C SER A 62 9.28 -0.85 11.62
N TRP A 63 9.87 -0.92 10.41
CA TRP A 63 11.30 -1.09 10.20
C TRP A 63 11.76 -0.40 8.90
N SER A 64 13.07 -0.17 8.78
CA SER A 64 13.69 0.63 7.71
C SER A 64 13.66 0.02 6.31
N GLY A 65 13.57 -1.30 6.20
CA GLY A 65 13.42 -1.98 4.90
C GLY A 65 11.99 -1.96 4.33
N LYS A 66 11.00 -1.54 5.13
CA LYS A 66 9.61 -1.50 4.69
C LYS A 66 9.40 -0.28 3.79
N LYS A 67 8.57 -0.42 2.74
CA LYS A 67 8.20 0.69 1.82
C LYS A 67 6.79 1.23 2.07
N TYR A 68 5.89 0.36 2.52
CA TYR A 68 4.48 0.67 2.70
C TYR A 68 4.00 0.23 4.08
N CYS A 69 3.05 0.95 4.67
CA CYS A 69 2.51 0.56 5.98
C CYS A 69 1.72 -0.74 5.92
N ASN A 70 0.98 -0.97 4.81
CA ASN A 70 0.19 -2.18 4.53
C ASN A 70 0.01 -2.39 3.02
N HIS A 71 -0.60 -3.53 2.65
CA HIS A 71 -0.85 -3.91 1.26
C HIS A 71 -1.79 -2.96 0.51
N ARG A 72 -2.72 -2.29 1.20
CA ARG A 72 -3.61 -1.28 0.58
C ARG A 72 -2.79 -0.10 0.06
N CYS A 73 -1.92 0.48 0.90
CA CYS A 73 -1.03 1.56 0.48
C CYS A 73 -0.09 1.14 -0.66
N GLN A 74 0.41 -0.09 -0.63
CA GLN A 74 1.21 -0.62 -1.72
C GLN A 74 0.42 -0.64 -3.04
N ASN A 75 -0.79 -1.22 -3.03
CA ASN A 75 -1.64 -1.31 -4.20
C ASN A 75 -2.06 0.06 -4.73
N ASP A 76 -2.41 0.99 -3.85
CA ASP A 76 -2.85 2.34 -4.25
C ASP A 76 -1.70 3.12 -4.89
N TYR A 77 -0.49 3.04 -4.33
CA TYR A 77 0.69 3.63 -4.94
C TYR A 77 1.00 3.02 -6.31
N GLN A 78 1.02 1.68 -6.39
CA GLN A 78 1.27 0.97 -7.65
C GLN A 78 0.22 1.29 -8.72
N TYR A 79 -1.05 1.40 -8.32
CA TYR A 79 -2.14 1.83 -9.20
C TYR A 79 -1.90 3.23 -9.76
N LYS A 80 -1.60 4.21 -8.90
CA LYS A 80 -1.32 5.60 -9.32
C LYS A 80 -0.14 5.68 -10.28
N VAL A 81 0.97 5.01 -9.95
CA VAL A 81 2.17 4.97 -10.79
C VAL A 81 1.89 4.31 -12.14
N TYR A 82 1.15 3.20 -12.16
CA TYR A 82 0.79 2.51 -13.39
C TYR A 82 -0.11 3.37 -14.28
N VAL A 83 -1.16 3.97 -13.74
CA VAL A 83 -2.09 4.83 -14.50
C VAL A 83 -1.36 6.03 -15.09
N ALA A 84 -0.49 6.69 -14.32
CA ALA A 84 0.33 7.80 -14.81
C ALA A 84 1.24 7.35 -15.97
N SER A 85 1.94 6.22 -15.81
CA SER A 85 2.82 5.67 -16.85
C SER A 85 2.05 5.26 -18.11
N TRP A 86 0.85 4.71 -17.96
CA TRP A 86 -0.03 4.32 -19.06
C TRP A 86 -0.54 5.54 -19.84
N LYS A 87 -1.02 6.57 -19.14
CA LYS A 87 -1.46 7.83 -19.77
C LYS A 87 -0.33 8.52 -20.56
N ALA A 88 0.90 8.41 -20.08
CA ALA A 88 2.08 8.93 -20.76
C ALA A 88 2.56 8.04 -21.93
N GLY A 89 1.87 6.93 -22.23
CA GLY A 89 2.23 6.04 -23.34
C GLY A 89 3.36 5.04 -23.04
N TYR A 90 3.92 5.03 -21.83
CA TYR A 90 4.99 4.10 -21.44
C TYR A 90 4.50 2.68 -21.11
N LYS A 91 3.17 2.48 -21.04
CA LYS A 91 2.55 1.16 -20.88
C LYS A 91 1.52 0.94 -21.97
N THR A 92 1.54 -0.25 -22.58
CA THR A 92 0.55 -0.65 -23.60
C THR A 92 -0.87 -0.77 -23.04
N GLY A 93 -1.00 -1.07 -21.75
CA GLY A 93 -2.29 -1.29 -21.09
C GLY A 93 -2.82 -2.72 -21.18
N LEU A 94 -2.12 -3.61 -21.87
CA LEU A 94 -2.44 -5.03 -21.94
C LEU A 94 -1.87 -5.83 -20.75
N MET A 95 -2.57 -6.89 -20.41
CA MET A 95 -2.19 -7.97 -19.51
C MET A 95 -2.12 -9.26 -20.34
N GLY A 96 -0.90 -9.74 -20.58
CA GLY A 96 -0.67 -10.82 -21.53
C GLY A 96 -0.95 -10.36 -22.97
N LYS A 97 -1.49 -11.26 -23.80
CA LYS A 97 -1.66 -11.00 -25.24
C LYS A 97 -2.92 -10.23 -25.60
N TYR A 98 -4.02 -10.42 -24.86
CA TYR A 98 -5.35 -9.96 -25.31
C TYR A 98 -6.17 -9.20 -24.26
N SER A 99 -5.82 -9.29 -22.98
CA SER A 99 -6.68 -8.79 -21.90
C SER A 99 -6.26 -7.39 -21.48
N ILE A 100 -7.21 -6.53 -21.15
CA ILE A 100 -6.90 -5.22 -20.57
C ILE A 100 -6.39 -5.36 -19.14
N SER A 101 -5.46 -4.49 -18.76
CA SER A 101 -4.93 -4.42 -17.40
C SER A 101 -6.02 -4.15 -16.37
N LYS A 102 -5.93 -4.82 -15.22
CA LYS A 102 -6.83 -4.60 -14.07
C LYS A 102 -6.78 -3.16 -13.57
N HIS A 103 -5.63 -2.47 -13.69
CA HIS A 103 -5.50 -1.07 -13.33
C HIS A 103 -6.33 -0.18 -14.26
N ILE A 104 -6.29 -0.42 -15.58
CA ILE A 104 -7.10 0.36 -16.53
C ILE A 104 -8.58 0.06 -16.32
N LYS A 105 -8.93 -1.20 -16.07
CA LYS A 105 -10.32 -1.54 -15.71
C LYS A 105 -10.80 -0.77 -14.48
N ARG A 106 -10.03 -0.75 -13.39
CA ARG A 106 -10.34 0.06 -12.19
C ARG A 106 -10.49 1.54 -12.56
N TYR A 107 -9.54 2.08 -13.32
CA TYR A 107 -9.53 3.48 -13.75
C TYR A 107 -10.78 3.87 -14.54
N LEU A 108 -11.23 3.05 -15.50
CA LEU A 108 -12.41 3.35 -16.30
C LEU A 108 -13.70 3.34 -15.47
N PHE A 109 -13.82 2.40 -14.51
CA PHE A 109 -14.95 2.39 -13.59
C PHE A 109 -14.96 3.61 -12.66
N GLU A 110 -13.80 4.09 -12.21
CA GLU A 110 -13.69 5.33 -11.43
C GLU A 110 -14.01 6.57 -12.31
N LYS A 111 -13.43 6.65 -13.52
CA LYS A 111 -13.61 7.76 -14.46
C LYS A 111 -15.06 7.98 -14.88
N TYR A 112 -15.80 6.89 -15.13
CA TYR A 112 -17.18 6.94 -15.58
C TYR A 112 -18.20 6.75 -14.45
N ASP A 113 -17.78 6.91 -13.18
CA ASP A 113 -18.64 6.75 -12.00
C ASP A 113 -19.44 5.43 -12.02
N SER A 114 -18.81 4.37 -12.52
CA SER A 114 -19.41 3.05 -12.70
C SER A 114 -20.76 3.10 -13.45
N LYS A 115 -20.86 3.92 -14.50
CA LYS A 115 -22.03 4.06 -15.35
C LYS A 115 -21.69 3.85 -16.82
N CYS A 116 -22.66 3.38 -17.59
CA CYS A 116 -22.57 3.38 -19.04
C CYS A 116 -22.48 4.82 -19.56
N ILE A 117 -21.46 5.13 -20.36
CA ILE A 117 -21.27 6.49 -20.90
C ILE A 117 -22.38 6.91 -21.88
N LYS A 118 -23.11 5.96 -22.47
CA LYS A 118 -24.17 6.24 -23.46
C LYS A 118 -25.54 6.48 -22.85
N CYS A 119 -25.92 5.70 -21.84
CA CYS A 119 -27.28 5.72 -21.29
C CYS A 119 -27.35 5.87 -19.76
N GLY A 120 -26.20 5.96 -19.08
CA GLY A 120 -26.14 6.12 -17.62
C GLY A 120 -26.46 4.85 -16.82
N TRP A 121 -26.75 3.72 -17.48
CA TRP A 121 -27.11 2.47 -16.80
C TRP A 121 -25.99 1.95 -15.89
N SER A 122 -26.34 1.54 -14.66
CA SER A 122 -25.40 1.09 -13.64
C SER A 122 -25.99 0.06 -12.65
N LYS A 123 -26.88 -0.84 -13.10
CA LYS A 123 -27.51 -1.81 -12.18
C LYS A 123 -26.58 -2.98 -11.86
N VAL A 124 -26.40 -3.25 -10.57
CA VAL A 124 -25.66 -4.42 -10.08
C VAL A 124 -26.48 -5.69 -10.28
N ASN A 125 -25.84 -6.74 -10.80
CA ASN A 125 -26.44 -8.06 -10.88
C ASN A 125 -26.49 -8.68 -9.47
N LYS A 126 -27.70 -8.96 -8.96
CA LYS A 126 -27.93 -9.46 -7.59
C LYS A 126 -27.35 -10.85 -7.31
N PHE A 127 -27.12 -11.67 -8.34
CA PHE A 127 -26.60 -13.03 -8.18
C PHE A 127 -25.06 -13.06 -8.15
N THR A 128 -24.42 -12.20 -8.93
CA THR A 128 -22.95 -12.13 -9.01
C THR A 128 -22.34 -11.02 -8.17
N ASN A 129 -23.16 -10.08 -7.67
CA ASN A 129 -22.75 -8.83 -7.02
C ASN A 129 -21.77 -8.01 -7.86
N LYS A 130 -21.83 -8.16 -9.19
CA LYS A 130 -21.00 -7.43 -10.14
C LYS A 130 -21.85 -6.47 -10.95
N LEU A 131 -21.23 -5.34 -11.28
CA LEU A 131 -21.77 -4.41 -12.24
C LEU A 131 -21.34 -4.87 -13.65
N PRO A 132 -22.28 -5.31 -14.52
CA PRO A 132 -21.93 -5.91 -15.80
C PRO A 132 -21.72 -4.83 -16.86
N LEU A 133 -20.83 -3.88 -16.59
CA LEU A 133 -20.32 -2.96 -17.59
C LEU A 133 -19.11 -3.57 -18.29
N GLU A 134 -18.97 -3.27 -19.56
CA GLU A 134 -17.97 -3.80 -20.48
C GLU A 134 -17.14 -2.65 -21.04
N ILE A 135 -15.85 -2.91 -21.24
CA ILE A 135 -14.94 -1.93 -21.83
C ILE A 135 -14.94 -2.15 -23.33
N GLU A 136 -15.23 -1.10 -24.08
CA GLU A 136 -15.22 -1.11 -25.54
C GLU A 136 -14.03 -0.31 -26.08
N HIS A 137 -13.44 -0.82 -27.17
CA HIS A 137 -12.42 -0.11 -27.95
C HIS A 137 -13.13 0.59 -29.10
N ILE A 138 -13.04 1.92 -29.18
CA ILE A 138 -13.76 2.72 -30.18
C ILE A 138 -13.34 2.35 -31.61
N ASP A 139 -12.05 2.11 -31.83
CA ASP A 139 -11.50 1.68 -33.11
C ASP A 139 -11.62 0.17 -33.38
N GLY A 140 -12.07 -0.61 -32.37
CA GLY A 140 -12.16 -2.06 -32.42
C GLY A 140 -10.83 -2.82 -32.38
N ASP A 141 -9.68 -2.13 -32.29
CA ASP A 141 -8.38 -2.76 -32.09
C ASP A 141 -8.11 -2.97 -30.59
N TYR A 142 -8.19 -4.22 -30.14
CA TYR A 142 -7.93 -4.58 -28.74
C TYR A 142 -6.53 -4.19 -28.24
N ARG A 143 -5.57 -3.92 -29.14
CA ARG A 143 -4.20 -3.52 -28.78
C ARG A 143 -4.11 -2.03 -28.46
N ASN A 144 -5.03 -1.22 -28.97
CA ASN A 144 -5.08 0.21 -28.71
C ASN A 144 -5.79 0.50 -27.39
N CYS A 145 -5.12 0.26 -26.27
CA CYS A 145 -5.67 0.57 -24.95
C CYS A 145 -5.40 2.01 -24.51
N THR A 146 -5.34 3.00 -25.41
CA THR A 146 -5.17 4.40 -25.02
C THR A 146 -6.42 4.92 -24.28
N GLU A 147 -6.25 5.91 -23.40
CA GLU A 147 -7.37 6.44 -22.61
C GLU A 147 -8.52 6.97 -23.48
N SER A 148 -8.19 7.62 -24.60
CA SER A 148 -9.17 8.17 -25.54
C SER A 148 -9.88 7.11 -26.39
N ASN A 149 -9.30 5.91 -26.52
CA ASN A 149 -9.89 4.83 -27.31
C ASN A 149 -10.78 3.89 -26.48
N LEU A 150 -10.82 4.05 -25.15
CA LEU A 150 -11.54 3.17 -24.25
C LEU A 150 -12.77 3.83 -23.63
N ILE A 151 -13.91 3.16 -23.73
CA ILE A 151 -15.18 3.59 -23.14
C ILE A 151 -15.84 2.48 -22.33
N LEU A 152 -16.71 2.85 -21.40
CA LEU A 152 -17.44 1.92 -20.53
C LEU A 152 -18.92 1.87 -20.93
N LEU A 153 -19.40 0.71 -21.35
CA LEU A 153 -20.76 0.50 -21.86
C LEU A 153 -21.51 -0.57 -21.08
N CYS A 154 -22.85 -0.47 -21.05
CA CYS A 154 -23.69 -1.59 -20.63
C CYS A 154 -23.83 -2.63 -21.77
N PRO A 155 -24.27 -3.86 -21.48
CA PRO A 155 -24.34 -4.92 -22.49
C PRO A 155 -25.24 -4.55 -23.68
N SER A 156 -26.34 -3.82 -23.42
CA SER A 156 -27.25 -3.35 -24.48
C SER A 156 -26.61 -2.30 -25.37
N CYS A 157 -25.97 -1.26 -24.81
CA CYS A 157 -25.29 -0.26 -25.63
C CYS A 157 -24.07 -0.84 -26.35
N HIS A 158 -23.36 -1.77 -25.71
CA HIS A 158 -22.23 -2.46 -26.31
C HIS A 158 -22.67 -3.32 -27.51
N SER A 159 -23.82 -3.98 -27.44
CA SER A 159 -24.35 -4.75 -28.58
C SER A 159 -24.71 -3.92 -29.82
N LEU A 160 -24.76 -2.59 -29.70
CA LEU A 160 -25.04 -1.66 -30.79
C LEU A 160 -23.78 -1.07 -31.42
N THR A 161 -22.59 -1.44 -30.93
CA THR A 161 -21.33 -0.94 -31.52
C THR A 161 -21.02 -1.68 -32.82
N ARG A 162 -20.41 -0.96 -33.77
CA ARG A 162 -19.99 -1.55 -35.07
C ARG A 162 -18.96 -2.67 -34.91
N THR A 163 -18.28 -2.69 -33.76
CA THR A 163 -17.17 -3.55 -33.40
C THR A 163 -17.61 -4.73 -32.51
N TYR A 164 -18.90 -4.84 -32.21
CA TYR A 164 -19.42 -5.86 -31.29
C TYR A 164 -19.12 -7.29 -31.77
N LYS A 165 -18.43 -8.06 -30.92
CA LYS A 165 -18.07 -9.46 -31.15
C LYS A 165 -17.38 -9.69 -32.50
N GLY A 166 -18.00 -10.48 -33.39
CA GLY A 166 -17.46 -10.84 -34.69
C GLY A 166 -17.71 -9.80 -35.78
N ALA A 167 -18.42 -8.70 -35.48
CA ALA A 167 -18.68 -7.64 -36.46
C ALA A 167 -17.39 -6.97 -36.95
N ASN A 168 -16.31 -7.04 -36.15
CA ASN A 168 -14.99 -6.50 -36.51
C ASN A 168 -14.04 -7.50 -37.17
N LYS A 169 -14.55 -8.53 -37.86
CA LYS A 169 -13.70 -9.53 -38.52
C LYS A 169 -12.81 -8.87 -39.58
N GLY A 170 -11.49 -9.02 -39.45
CA GLY A 170 -10.50 -8.39 -40.35
C GLY A 170 -9.81 -7.14 -39.82
N HIS A 171 -10.31 -6.52 -38.73
CA HIS A 171 -9.69 -5.35 -38.11
C HIS A 171 -9.23 -5.69 -36.68
N GLY A 172 -7.97 -6.11 -36.54
CA GLY A 172 -7.30 -6.30 -35.25
C GLY A 172 -7.15 -7.76 -34.77
N ARG A 173 -8.12 -8.64 -35.03
CA ARG A 173 -7.97 -10.10 -34.82
C ARG A 173 -7.63 -10.78 -36.15
N LEU A 174 -6.34 -11.00 -36.40
CA LEU A 174 -5.90 -11.92 -37.46
C LEU A 174 -6.33 -13.33 -37.06
N ASN A 175 -6.85 -14.10 -38.03
CA ASN A 175 -7.25 -15.49 -37.85
C ASN A 175 -6.09 -16.35 -37.34
#